data_AF-A0A2G5VY51-F1
#
_entry.id   AF-A0A2G5VY51-F1
#
_cell.length_a   1.000
_cell.length_b   1.000
_cell.length_c   1.000
_cell.angle_alpha   90.00
_cell.angle_beta   90.00
_cell.angle_gamma   90.00
#
_symmetry.space_group_name_H-M   'P 1'
#
loop_
_entity.id
_entity.type
_entity.pdbx_description
1 polymer ?
#
loop_
_entity_poly.entity_id
_entity_poly.type
_entity_poly.pdbx_seq_one_letter_code
_entity_poly.pdbx_strand_id
1 'polypeptide(L)'
;MIIVDLETRGFQVEDGIFEVAVLVVENDVIVDELHLGKVCDVELIYDGMGEGYEDISVNDKYRNSFKYIIEKYNYPIIAHNASFDRKFLVYYNWLPEDYPVYDSVRALRIEHPHLFSYSMSFVSNYFNVDQRHSHTALGDVFALYNVIKKANPKTWIPLFKPLPSQFKSKAKNLLERGMQLQGESSAFEGKHLVFTGASQFPRVLMQEIAVACGASVGNSVIKKTDYLICGEKVGQSKIDRANELEIPLYTDEWFIDIVFNDINLEQADNIVKDDSKSTFNRKIMNDSYIESPYKQLPEFYGKKVNVACLKASVQKRVIKILEDMGASVNKSPSGKNVDYMIYTDDGDYVMLKRAEEFNIKLIAASSFNRMLLE
;
A
#
# COMPACT_ATOMS: atom_id res chain seq x y z
N MET A 1 13.57 -12.82 -9.15
CA MET A 1 13.23 -11.88 -8.05
C MET A 1 13.42 -12.60 -6.72
N ILE A 2 13.65 -11.87 -5.64
CA ILE A 2 13.67 -12.42 -4.28
C ILE A 2 12.49 -11.81 -3.53
N ILE A 3 11.56 -12.64 -3.04
CA ILE A 3 10.42 -12.19 -2.25
C ILE A 3 10.79 -12.33 -0.78
N VAL A 4 10.59 -11.28 0.01
CA VAL A 4 10.95 -11.25 1.44
C VAL A 4 9.77 -10.77 2.26
N ASP A 5 9.62 -11.35 3.44
CA ASP A 5 8.73 -10.88 4.51
C ASP A 5 9.39 -11.13 5.87
N LEU A 6 9.04 -10.31 6.88
CA LEU A 6 9.58 -10.37 8.24
C LEU A 6 8.47 -10.31 9.28
N GLU A 7 8.62 -11.10 10.34
CA GLU A 7 7.87 -10.87 11.57
C GLU A 7 8.69 -10.05 12.56
N THR A 8 8.04 -9.07 13.17
CA THR A 8 8.64 -8.11 14.12
C THR A 8 7.66 -7.89 15.27
N ARG A 9 8.13 -7.45 16.45
CA ARG A 9 7.23 -7.17 17.59
C ARG A 9 6.56 -5.81 17.55
N GLY A 10 6.85 -5.00 16.53
CA GLY A 10 6.34 -3.65 16.43
C GLY A 10 6.84 -2.90 15.20
N PHE A 11 6.64 -1.58 15.19
CA PHE A 11 6.88 -0.76 14.01
C PHE A 11 8.23 -0.05 14.02
N GLN A 12 8.94 -0.02 15.15
CA GLN A 12 10.23 0.62 15.28
C GLN A 12 11.34 -0.41 15.08
N VAL A 13 12.49 0.03 14.57
CA VAL A 13 13.61 -0.89 14.31
C VAL A 13 14.09 -1.58 15.59
N GLU A 14 13.94 -0.93 16.74
CA GLU A 14 14.25 -1.46 18.06
C GLU A 14 13.32 -2.61 18.49
N ASP A 15 12.17 -2.78 17.83
CA ASP A 15 11.23 -3.88 18.10
C ASP A 15 11.72 -5.22 17.53
N GLY A 16 12.86 -5.23 16.83
CA GLY A 16 13.58 -6.43 16.41
C GLY A 16 12.93 -7.24 15.28
N ILE A 17 13.70 -8.20 14.79
CA ILE A 17 13.33 -9.19 13.76
C ILE A 17 13.26 -10.55 14.45
N PHE A 18 12.15 -11.25 14.29
CA PHE A 18 11.84 -12.52 14.97
C PHE A 18 11.72 -13.69 14.00
N GLU A 19 11.25 -13.40 12.79
CA GLU A 19 11.17 -14.35 11.68
C GLU A 19 11.58 -13.65 10.38
N VAL A 20 12.27 -14.36 9.50
CA VAL A 20 12.55 -13.91 8.13
C VAL A 20 12.23 -15.05 7.18
N ALA A 21 11.43 -14.78 6.17
CA ALA A 21 11.19 -15.72 5.08
C ALA A 21 11.61 -15.12 3.74
N VAL A 22 12.12 -15.98 2.87
CA VAL A 22 12.61 -15.62 1.55
C VAL A 22 12.19 -16.68 0.54
N LEU A 23 11.65 -16.25 -0.59
CA LEU A 23 11.48 -17.07 -1.78
C LEU A 23 12.31 -16.51 -2.93
N VAL A 24 13.07 -17.38 -3.60
CA VAL A 24 13.77 -17.01 -4.83
C VAL A 24 12.98 -17.54 -6.01
N VAL A 25 12.62 -16.64 -6.92
CA VAL A 25 11.73 -16.95 -8.05
C VAL A 25 12.41 -16.62 -9.38
N GLU A 26 12.45 -17.60 -10.27
CA GLU A 26 12.93 -17.50 -11.65
C GLU A 26 11.86 -18.05 -12.61
N ASN A 27 11.51 -17.28 -13.65
CA ASN A 27 10.53 -17.70 -14.67
C ASN A 27 9.22 -18.27 -14.08
N ASP A 28 8.66 -17.58 -13.08
CA ASP A 28 7.43 -17.98 -12.36
C ASP A 28 7.50 -19.35 -11.66
N VAL A 29 8.71 -19.77 -11.28
CA VAL A 29 9.00 -20.98 -10.52
C VAL A 29 9.89 -20.62 -9.31
N ILE A 30 9.56 -21.18 -8.15
CA ILE A 30 10.38 -21.06 -6.94
C ILE A 30 11.60 -21.98 -7.10
N VAL A 31 12.80 -21.41 -7.00
CA VAL A 31 14.08 -22.13 -7.19
C VAL A 31 14.88 -22.27 -5.89
N ASP A 32 14.56 -21.48 -4.87
CA ASP A 32 15.16 -21.55 -3.54
C ASP A 32 14.22 -20.98 -2.49
N GLU A 33 14.41 -21.38 -1.25
CA GLU A 33 13.63 -20.94 -0.09
C GLU A 33 14.57 -20.81 1.12
N LEU A 34 14.36 -19.78 1.92
CA LEU A 34 15.03 -19.62 3.20
C LEU A 34 14.01 -19.19 4.25
N HIS A 35 13.93 -19.95 5.33
CA HIS A 35 13.16 -19.61 6.51
C HIS A 35 14.09 -19.52 7.73
N LEU A 36 14.08 -18.39 8.41
CA LEU A 36 14.91 -18.11 9.57
C LEU A 36 14.02 -17.70 10.73
N GLY A 37 14.01 -18.51 11.78
CA GLY A 37 13.36 -18.22 13.04
C GLY A 37 13.89 -19.20 14.08
N LYS A 38 14.09 -18.73 15.31
CA LYS A 38 14.43 -19.62 16.43
C LYS A 38 13.19 -19.79 17.29
N VAL A 39 12.50 -20.92 17.10
CA VAL A 39 11.26 -21.22 17.84
C VAL A 39 11.57 -21.41 19.31
N CYS A 40 10.91 -20.63 20.17
CA CYS A 40 10.90 -20.78 21.62
C CYS A 40 9.56 -21.32 22.15
N ASP A 41 8.46 -21.09 21.43
CA ASP A 41 7.14 -21.65 21.74
C ASP A 41 6.37 -21.98 20.46
N VAL A 42 6.11 -23.27 20.22
CA VAL A 42 5.45 -23.76 19.01
C VAL A 42 3.96 -23.39 18.98
N GLU A 43 3.33 -23.20 20.14
CA GLU A 43 1.89 -22.93 20.22
C GLU A 43 1.55 -21.50 19.79
N LEU A 44 2.53 -20.59 19.86
CA LEU A 44 2.35 -19.16 19.61
C LEU A 44 2.80 -18.72 18.21
N ILE A 45 3.44 -19.59 17.42
CA ILE A 45 4.01 -19.20 16.11
C ILE A 45 2.98 -18.70 15.09
N TYR A 46 1.69 -18.98 15.31
CA TYR A 46 0.60 -18.55 14.43
C TYR A 46 -0.15 -17.31 14.95
N ASP A 47 0.27 -16.74 16.07
CA ASP A 47 -0.36 -15.55 16.66
C ASP A 47 0.12 -14.24 16.00
N GLY A 48 1.08 -14.33 15.07
CA GLY A 48 1.66 -13.21 14.33
C GLY A 48 2.69 -12.41 15.13
N MET A 49 3.28 -11.39 14.50
CA MET A 49 4.23 -10.46 15.12
C MET A 49 5.48 -11.14 15.72
N GLY A 50 5.80 -12.34 15.23
CA GLY A 50 6.95 -13.13 15.68
C GLY A 50 6.77 -13.76 17.06
N GLU A 51 5.52 -13.87 17.53
CA GLU A 51 5.19 -14.67 18.70
C GLU A 51 5.69 -16.11 18.53
N GLY A 52 6.13 -16.74 19.62
CA GLY A 52 6.76 -18.05 19.57
C GLY A 52 8.18 -18.12 19.01
N TYR A 53 8.77 -16.98 18.58
CA TYR A 53 10.17 -16.88 18.15
C TYR A 53 11.03 -16.02 19.10
N GLU A 54 12.35 -16.26 19.09
CA GLU A 54 13.35 -15.37 19.71
C GLU A 54 13.76 -14.23 18.77
N ASP A 55 14.23 -13.11 19.32
CA ASP A 55 14.84 -12.03 18.56
C ASP A 55 16.13 -12.52 17.87
N ILE A 56 16.16 -12.43 16.56
CA ILE A 56 17.27 -12.86 15.71
C ILE A 56 18.02 -11.70 15.08
N SER A 57 17.67 -10.45 15.36
CA SER A 57 18.17 -9.25 14.68
C SER A 57 19.69 -9.16 14.60
N VAL A 58 20.39 -9.53 15.67
CA VAL A 58 21.86 -9.49 15.77
C VAL A 58 22.52 -10.87 15.63
N ASN A 59 21.76 -11.89 15.22
CA ASN A 59 22.27 -13.24 15.05
C ASN A 59 23.10 -13.39 13.78
N ASP A 60 24.42 -13.47 13.93
CA ASP A 60 25.37 -13.56 12.80
C ASP A 60 25.12 -14.77 11.89
N LYS A 61 24.72 -15.91 12.44
CA LYS A 61 24.44 -17.12 11.65
C LYS A 61 23.27 -16.88 10.68
N TYR A 62 22.18 -16.32 11.18
CA TYR A 62 20.98 -16.05 10.38
C TYR A 62 21.22 -14.90 9.40
N ARG A 63 21.87 -13.83 9.85
CA ARG A 63 22.27 -12.71 8.99
C ARG A 63 23.17 -13.16 7.84
N ASN A 64 24.16 -14.01 8.09
CA ASN A 64 25.04 -14.55 7.04
C ASN A 64 24.30 -15.49 6.09
N SER A 65 23.32 -16.26 6.59
CA SER A 65 22.49 -17.13 5.74
C SER A 65 21.60 -16.31 4.80
N PHE A 66 20.99 -15.23 5.30
CA PHE A 66 20.25 -14.28 4.47
C PHE A 66 21.15 -13.63 3.41
N LYS A 67 22.30 -13.07 3.82
CA LYS A 67 23.26 -12.45 2.90
C LYS A 67 23.74 -13.41 1.82
N TYR A 68 23.98 -14.68 2.16
CA TYR A 68 24.36 -15.69 1.19
C TYR A 68 23.29 -15.87 0.09
N ILE A 69 22.00 -15.93 0.43
CA ILE A 69 20.92 -15.98 -0.58
C ILE A 69 20.92 -14.74 -1.46
N ILE A 70 21.03 -13.55 -0.85
CA ILE A 70 21.05 -12.27 -1.57
C ILE A 70 22.23 -12.22 -2.55
N GLU A 71 23.43 -12.59 -2.12
CA GLU A 71 24.65 -12.58 -2.94
C GLU A 71 24.64 -13.66 -4.03
N LYS A 72 24.15 -14.86 -3.71
CA LYS A 72 24.09 -16.01 -4.64
C LYS A 72 23.24 -15.69 -5.87
N TYR A 73 22.07 -15.08 -5.67
CA TYR A 73 21.12 -14.82 -6.75
C TYR A 73 21.21 -13.41 -7.32
N ASN A 74 21.59 -12.42 -6.50
CA ASN A 74 21.77 -11.03 -6.90
C ASN A 74 20.56 -10.46 -7.68
N TYR A 75 19.35 -10.83 -7.25
CA TYR A 75 18.09 -10.35 -7.81
C TYR A 75 17.49 -9.25 -6.92
N PRO A 76 16.69 -8.33 -7.49
CA PRO A 76 15.98 -7.35 -6.68
C PRO A 76 15.04 -8.01 -5.67
N ILE A 77 14.93 -7.39 -4.49
CA ILE A 77 13.98 -7.78 -3.46
C ILE A 77 12.60 -7.21 -3.78
N ILE A 78 11.56 -8.00 -3.54
CA ILE A 78 10.16 -7.59 -3.56
C ILE A 78 9.57 -7.92 -2.19
N ALA A 79 8.89 -6.96 -1.59
CA ALA A 79 8.10 -7.19 -0.38
C ALA A 79 6.74 -6.46 -0.49
N HIS A 80 5.79 -6.81 0.37
CA HIS A 80 4.51 -6.12 0.45
C HIS A 80 4.61 -4.98 1.46
N ASN A 81 4.42 -3.73 1.02
CA ASN A 81 4.75 -2.56 1.83
C ASN A 81 6.25 -2.53 2.20
N ALA A 82 7.09 -2.77 1.19
CA ALA A 82 8.52 -3.09 1.34
C ALA A 82 9.39 -2.05 2.08
N SER A 83 8.91 -0.82 2.30
CA SER A 83 9.60 0.15 3.14
C SER A 83 9.68 -0.30 4.60
N PHE A 84 8.69 -1.07 5.06
CA PHE A 84 8.64 -1.64 6.38
C PHE A 84 9.78 -2.65 6.58
N ASP A 85 9.83 -3.72 5.80
CA ASP A 85 10.85 -4.78 5.93
C ASP A 85 12.26 -4.24 5.71
N ARG A 86 12.42 -3.41 4.68
CA ARG A 86 13.71 -2.83 4.30
C ARG A 86 14.36 -2.07 5.46
N LYS A 87 13.60 -1.30 6.24
CA LYS A 87 14.20 -0.48 7.30
C LYS A 87 14.85 -1.34 8.40
N PHE A 88 14.24 -2.49 8.74
CA PHE A 88 14.80 -3.44 9.72
C PHE A 88 16.05 -4.12 9.16
N LEU A 89 15.97 -4.62 7.91
CA LEU A 89 17.09 -5.29 7.26
C LEU A 89 18.31 -4.37 7.10
N VAL A 90 18.09 -3.10 6.75
CA VAL A 90 19.17 -2.11 6.64
C VAL A 90 19.72 -1.74 8.02
N TYR A 91 18.85 -1.47 8.99
CA TYR A 91 19.26 -1.09 10.36
C TYR A 91 20.15 -2.14 11.02
N TYR A 92 19.77 -3.41 10.94
CA TYR A 92 20.55 -4.52 11.50
C TYR A 92 21.67 -5.04 10.58
N ASN A 93 21.94 -4.34 9.47
CA ASN A 93 23.00 -4.67 8.51
C ASN A 93 22.84 -6.06 7.85
N TRP A 94 21.59 -6.50 7.66
CA TRP A 94 21.25 -7.68 6.86
C TRP A 94 21.28 -7.38 5.37
N LEU A 95 20.86 -6.16 4.99
CA LEU A 95 20.78 -5.71 3.61
C LEU A 95 21.55 -4.39 3.42
N PRO A 96 22.35 -4.24 2.35
CA PRO A 96 22.94 -2.96 1.99
C PRO A 96 21.88 -1.89 1.74
N GLU A 97 22.14 -0.66 2.15
CA GLU A 97 21.22 0.46 2.00
C GLU A 97 20.90 0.75 0.52
N ASP A 98 21.84 0.47 -0.38
CA ASP A 98 21.68 0.71 -1.81
C ASP A 98 21.16 -0.52 -2.59
N TYR A 99 20.79 -1.61 -1.90
CA TYR A 99 20.26 -2.80 -2.55
C TYR A 99 18.89 -2.52 -3.20
N PRO A 100 18.64 -2.98 -4.44
CA PRO A 100 17.35 -2.75 -5.12
C PRO A 100 16.19 -3.45 -4.41
N VAL A 101 15.20 -2.67 -3.96
CA VAL A 101 13.96 -3.15 -3.33
C VAL A 101 12.77 -2.58 -4.07
N TYR A 102 11.73 -3.38 -4.30
CA TYR A 102 10.49 -3.00 -4.96
C TYR A 102 9.30 -3.30 -4.06
N ASP A 103 8.29 -2.45 -4.12
CA ASP A 103 7.06 -2.59 -3.33
C ASP A 103 5.92 -3.13 -4.20
N SER A 104 5.40 -4.30 -3.83
CA SER A 104 4.28 -4.91 -4.54
C SER A 104 3.00 -4.09 -4.46
N VAL A 105 2.78 -3.29 -3.40
CA VAL A 105 1.61 -2.41 -3.29
C VAL A 105 1.60 -1.39 -4.43
N ARG A 106 2.77 -0.83 -4.77
CA ARG A 106 2.91 0.13 -5.87
C ARG A 106 2.63 -0.55 -7.22
N ALA A 107 3.22 -1.72 -7.44
CA ALA A 107 3.03 -2.49 -8.67
C ALA A 107 1.55 -2.89 -8.89
N LEU A 108 0.88 -3.35 -7.83
CA LEU A 108 -0.53 -3.70 -7.86
C LEU A 108 -1.44 -2.48 -8.10
N ARG A 109 -1.12 -1.31 -7.53
CA ARG A 109 -1.88 -0.07 -7.79
C ARG A 109 -1.82 0.37 -9.24
N ILE A 110 -0.70 0.16 -9.91
CA ILE A 110 -0.53 0.52 -11.32
C ILE A 110 -1.29 -0.46 -12.21
N GLU A 111 -1.13 -1.77 -11.98
CA GLU A 111 -1.77 -2.79 -12.82
C GLU A 111 -3.28 -2.92 -12.55
N HIS A 112 -3.72 -2.75 -11.29
CA HIS A 112 -5.11 -2.93 -10.85
C HIS A 112 -5.66 -1.69 -10.12
N PRO A 113 -5.72 -0.50 -10.75
CA PRO A 113 -6.01 0.77 -10.07
C PRO A 113 -7.41 0.86 -9.44
N HIS A 114 -8.32 -0.02 -9.83
CA HIS A 114 -9.73 0.00 -9.40
C HIS A 114 -10.03 -0.90 -8.20
N LEU A 115 -9.01 -1.52 -7.58
CA LEU A 115 -9.19 -2.22 -6.31
C LEU A 115 -9.59 -1.25 -5.17
N PHE A 116 -10.32 -1.77 -4.20
CA PHE A 116 -10.77 -1.05 -3.01
C PHE A 116 -9.69 -0.96 -1.94
N SER A 117 -8.84 -1.99 -1.84
CA SER A 117 -7.69 -2.03 -0.93
C SER A 117 -6.54 -2.76 -1.61
N TYR A 118 -5.35 -2.58 -1.05
CA TYR A 118 -4.12 -3.27 -1.45
C TYR A 118 -3.44 -3.90 -0.24
N SER A 119 -4.17 -4.16 0.85
CA SER A 119 -3.66 -4.96 1.97
C SER A 119 -3.49 -6.40 1.54
N MET A 120 -2.55 -7.10 2.18
CA MET A 120 -2.19 -8.47 1.81
C MET A 120 -3.38 -9.43 1.85
N SER A 121 -4.20 -9.33 2.89
CA SER A 121 -5.49 -10.02 3.04
C SER A 121 -6.44 -9.78 1.88
N PHE A 122 -6.70 -8.50 1.58
CA PHE A 122 -7.62 -8.10 0.52
C PHE A 122 -7.17 -8.60 -0.84
N VAL A 123 -5.89 -8.42 -1.20
CA VAL A 123 -5.40 -8.82 -2.52
C VAL A 123 -5.33 -10.35 -2.64
N SER A 124 -5.00 -11.05 -1.56
CA SER A 124 -5.02 -12.52 -1.55
C SER A 124 -6.44 -13.05 -1.78
N ASN A 125 -7.41 -12.52 -1.02
CA ASN A 125 -8.81 -12.89 -1.20
C ASN A 125 -9.33 -12.47 -2.59
N TYR A 126 -8.97 -11.28 -3.08
CA TYR A 126 -9.32 -10.76 -4.42
C TYR A 126 -8.71 -11.59 -5.55
N PHE A 127 -7.60 -12.31 -5.34
CA PHE A 127 -7.03 -13.22 -6.34
C PHE A 127 -7.28 -14.71 -6.03
N ASN A 128 -8.08 -15.07 -5.02
CA ASN A 128 -8.34 -16.46 -4.60
C ASN A 128 -7.04 -17.18 -4.24
N VAL A 129 -6.15 -16.47 -3.55
CA VAL A 129 -4.92 -17.03 -3.01
C VAL A 129 -5.22 -17.53 -1.61
N ASP A 130 -4.88 -18.80 -1.37
CA ASP A 130 -5.11 -19.46 -0.10
C ASP A 130 -4.11 -18.95 0.96
N GLN A 131 -4.60 -18.69 2.17
CA GLN A 131 -3.83 -18.12 3.28
C GLN A 131 -3.82 -19.04 4.51
N ARG A 132 -3.70 -20.37 4.34
CA ARG A 132 -3.78 -21.34 5.47
C ARG A 132 -2.82 -21.09 6.64
N HIS A 133 -1.78 -20.26 6.44
CA HIS A 133 -0.81 -19.86 7.45
C HIS A 133 -0.57 -18.34 7.43
N SER A 134 -1.65 -17.55 7.26
CA SER A 134 -1.60 -16.09 7.42
C SER A 134 -0.95 -15.71 8.75
N HIS A 135 -0.15 -14.62 8.77
CA HIS A 135 0.56 -14.12 9.96
C HIS A 135 1.84 -14.88 10.32
N THR A 136 2.45 -15.53 9.34
CA THR A 136 3.85 -15.96 9.43
C THR A 136 4.58 -15.40 8.23
N ALA A 137 5.85 -15.03 8.40
CA ALA A 137 6.64 -14.52 7.28
C ALA A 137 6.65 -15.52 6.12
N LEU A 138 6.70 -16.82 6.43
CA LEU A 138 6.68 -17.89 5.43
C LEU A 138 5.35 -17.95 4.67
N GLY A 139 4.22 -17.93 5.38
CA GLY A 139 2.90 -17.89 4.76
C GLY A 139 2.73 -16.68 3.86
N ASP A 140 3.21 -15.52 4.30
CA ASP A 140 3.02 -14.25 3.60
C ASP A 140 3.90 -14.14 2.33
N VAL A 141 5.14 -14.64 2.32
CA VAL A 141 5.93 -14.71 1.07
C VAL A 141 5.30 -15.62 0.02
N PHE A 142 4.71 -16.76 0.43
CA PHE A 142 4.00 -17.66 -0.49
C PHE A 142 2.71 -17.05 -1.01
N ALA A 143 1.95 -16.38 -0.14
CA ALA A 143 0.76 -15.66 -0.54
C ALA A 143 1.12 -14.54 -1.54
N LEU A 144 2.19 -13.77 -1.27
CA LEU A 144 2.63 -12.68 -2.12
C LEU A 144 3.11 -13.18 -3.49
N TYR A 145 3.87 -14.27 -3.53
CA TYR A 145 4.25 -14.94 -4.77
C TYR A 145 3.03 -15.29 -5.63
N ASN A 146 2.02 -15.91 -5.03
CA ASN A 146 0.79 -16.31 -5.74
C ASN A 146 -0.04 -15.09 -6.18
N VAL A 147 -0.07 -14.02 -5.39
CA VAL A 147 -0.71 -12.74 -5.76
C VAL A 147 0.00 -12.14 -6.97
N ILE A 148 1.33 -12.02 -6.95
CA ILE A 148 2.12 -11.48 -8.06
C ILE A 148 1.87 -12.28 -9.34
N LYS A 149 1.87 -13.61 -9.25
CA LYS A 149 1.63 -14.50 -10.38
C LYS A 149 0.24 -14.30 -11.02
N LYS A 150 -0.79 -14.10 -10.20
CA LYS A 150 -2.16 -13.88 -10.68
C LYS A 150 -2.43 -12.45 -11.15
N ALA A 151 -1.90 -11.47 -10.42
CA ALA A 151 -2.04 -10.05 -10.73
C ALA A 151 -1.21 -9.65 -11.96
N ASN A 152 -0.10 -10.36 -12.22
CA ASN A 152 0.81 -10.15 -13.34
C ASN A 152 1.20 -8.68 -13.59
N PRO A 153 1.72 -7.96 -12.58
CA PRO A 153 2.09 -6.56 -12.73
C PRO A 153 3.23 -6.38 -13.72
N LYS A 154 3.01 -5.53 -14.73
CA LYS A 154 4.00 -5.26 -15.80
C LYS A 154 4.99 -4.15 -15.43
N THR A 155 4.59 -3.26 -14.53
CA THR A 155 5.37 -2.08 -14.16
C THR A 155 5.81 -2.18 -12.71
N TRP A 156 7.12 -2.08 -12.49
CA TRP A 156 7.74 -2.12 -11.17
C TRP A 156 8.60 -0.88 -10.96
N ILE A 157 8.31 -0.14 -9.88
CA ILE A 157 9.04 1.07 -9.51
C ILE A 157 9.87 0.76 -8.26
N PRO A 158 11.20 0.94 -8.28
CA PRO A 158 12.04 0.68 -7.11
C PRO A 158 11.72 1.65 -5.98
N LEU A 159 11.86 1.19 -4.73
CA LEU A 159 11.97 2.07 -3.58
C LEU A 159 13.28 2.86 -3.71
N PHE A 160 13.20 4.17 -3.53
CA PHE A 160 14.35 5.06 -3.75
C PHE A 160 15.52 4.68 -2.84
N LYS A 161 16.73 4.70 -3.42
CA LYS A 161 17.98 4.76 -2.65
C LYS A 161 18.00 6.08 -1.87
N PRO A 162 18.66 6.17 -0.71
CA PRO A 162 18.97 7.47 -0.11
C PRO A 162 19.62 8.33 -1.17
N LEU A 163 19.07 9.53 -1.34
CA LEU A 163 19.32 10.37 -2.50
C LEU A 163 20.82 10.72 -2.62
N PRO A 164 21.48 10.43 -3.76
CA PRO A 164 22.87 10.86 -3.99
C PRO A 164 23.00 12.37 -3.83
N SER A 165 24.19 12.86 -3.49
CA SER A 165 24.50 14.29 -3.36
C SER A 165 24.13 15.13 -4.61
N GLN A 166 24.09 14.52 -5.79
CA GLN A 166 23.58 15.14 -7.02
C GLN A 166 22.08 15.46 -6.96
N PHE A 167 21.27 14.68 -6.24
CA PHE A 167 19.88 15.00 -5.98
C PHE A 167 19.72 16.13 -4.97
N LYS A 168 20.68 16.37 -4.04
CA LYS A 168 20.69 17.62 -3.28
C LYS A 168 20.88 18.82 -4.19
N SER A 169 21.72 18.74 -5.22
CA SER A 169 21.84 19.82 -6.21
C SER A 169 20.65 19.91 -7.16
N LYS A 170 19.98 18.80 -7.50
CA LYS A 170 18.82 18.78 -8.40
C LYS A 170 17.54 19.19 -7.68
N ALA A 171 17.32 18.73 -6.45
CA ALA A 171 16.34 19.26 -5.52
C ALA A 171 16.65 20.73 -5.26
N LYS A 172 17.88 21.15 -4.89
CA LYS A 172 18.22 22.58 -4.75
C LYS A 172 17.92 23.42 -6.00
N ASN A 173 18.18 22.90 -7.21
CA ASN A 173 17.76 23.56 -8.45
C ASN A 173 16.23 23.56 -8.64
N LEU A 174 15.53 22.49 -8.24
CA LEU A 174 14.06 22.43 -8.20
C LEU A 174 13.47 23.32 -7.12
N LEU A 175 14.26 23.68 -6.10
CA LEU A 175 13.91 24.55 -4.97
C LEU A 175 14.09 26.02 -5.33
N GLU A 176 15.16 26.33 -6.07
CA GLU A 176 15.32 27.64 -6.72
C GLU A 176 14.29 27.83 -7.85
N ARG A 177 13.88 26.77 -8.55
CA ARG A 177 12.71 26.77 -9.46
C ARG A 177 11.36 26.65 -8.75
N GLY A 178 11.34 26.17 -7.51
CA GLY A 178 10.14 25.93 -6.71
C GLY A 178 9.37 27.19 -6.36
N MET A 179 10.10 28.31 -6.30
CA MET A 179 9.52 29.64 -6.17
C MET A 179 8.75 30.11 -7.43
N GLN A 180 8.79 29.34 -8.54
CA GLN A 180 7.99 29.57 -9.76
C GLN A 180 6.83 28.57 -9.95
N LEU A 181 6.66 27.55 -9.09
CA LEU A 181 5.71 26.42 -9.27
C LEU A 181 4.23 26.72 -8.94
N GLN A 182 3.79 27.98 -8.85
CA GLN A 182 2.36 28.24 -8.61
C GLN A 182 1.51 27.74 -9.78
N GLY A 183 0.78 26.64 -9.58
CA GLY A 183 -0.19 26.11 -10.54
C GLY A 183 0.35 25.09 -11.56
N GLU A 184 1.56 24.58 -11.39
CA GLU A 184 2.15 23.56 -12.29
C GLU A 184 1.84 22.11 -11.84
N SER A 185 1.30 21.92 -10.64
CA SER A 185 0.93 20.61 -10.09
C SER A 185 -0.37 20.73 -9.31
N SER A 186 -1.29 19.78 -9.48
CA SER A 186 -2.55 19.68 -8.73
C SER A 186 -2.61 18.43 -7.86
N ALA A 187 -1.46 17.76 -7.66
CA ALA A 187 -1.35 16.48 -6.94
C ALA A 187 -2.00 16.48 -5.55
N PHE A 188 -2.05 17.64 -4.90
CA PHE A 188 -2.61 17.82 -3.56
C PHE A 188 -3.73 18.86 -3.53
N GLU A 189 -4.37 19.13 -4.66
CA GLU A 189 -5.43 20.13 -4.74
C GLU A 189 -6.55 19.86 -3.75
N GLY A 190 -6.84 20.86 -2.91
CA GLY A 190 -7.89 20.79 -1.89
C GLY A 190 -7.55 19.91 -0.69
N LYS A 191 -6.33 19.37 -0.58
CA LYS A 191 -5.89 18.55 0.56
C LYS A 191 -5.32 19.39 1.69
N HIS A 192 -5.51 18.98 2.95
CA HIS A 192 -4.87 19.58 4.11
C HIS A 192 -3.74 18.69 4.66
N LEU A 193 -2.50 19.14 4.55
CA LEU A 193 -1.31 18.38 4.96
C LEU A 193 -0.75 18.91 6.28
N VAL A 194 -0.22 18.01 7.10
CA VAL A 194 0.56 18.35 8.31
C VAL A 194 1.89 17.63 8.21
N PHE A 195 2.99 18.32 8.49
CA PHE A 195 4.33 17.73 8.44
C PHE A 195 4.90 17.56 9.85
N THR A 196 5.49 16.40 10.13
CA THR A 196 6.07 16.05 11.42
C THR A 196 7.33 15.21 11.26
N GLY A 197 8.13 15.11 12.33
CA GLY A 197 9.45 14.44 12.26
C GLY A 197 10.55 15.29 11.62
N ALA A 198 11.77 14.78 11.69
CA ALA A 198 12.97 15.27 11.03
C ALA A 198 13.03 14.72 9.60
N SER A 199 13.21 15.60 8.62
CA SER A 199 13.22 15.25 7.21
C SER A 199 14.58 15.58 6.61
N GLN A 200 14.95 14.87 5.54
CA GLN A 200 16.10 15.24 4.71
C GLN A 200 15.86 16.57 3.95
N PHE A 201 14.60 17.01 3.86
CA PHE A 201 14.18 18.29 3.29
C PHE A 201 13.78 19.29 4.39
N PRO A 202 14.14 20.59 4.28
CA PRO A 202 13.66 21.60 5.21
C PRO A 202 12.13 21.61 5.30
N ARG A 203 11.59 21.62 6.52
CA ARG A 203 10.13 21.57 6.73
C ARG A 203 9.41 22.71 6.03
N VAL A 204 9.86 23.95 6.21
CA VAL A 204 9.28 25.15 5.59
C VAL A 204 9.08 24.96 4.09
N LEU A 205 10.09 24.38 3.46
CA LEU A 205 10.07 24.12 2.05
C LEU A 205 9.03 23.07 1.63
N MET A 206 8.93 21.94 2.35
CA MET A 206 7.89 20.95 2.02
C MET A 206 6.49 21.54 2.13
N GLN A 207 6.29 22.47 3.07
CA GLN A 207 5.03 23.20 3.21
C GLN A 207 4.78 24.13 2.02
N GLU A 208 5.79 24.86 1.54
CA GLU A 208 5.70 25.71 0.34
C GLU A 208 5.37 24.89 -0.92
N ILE A 209 6.04 23.76 -1.12
CA ILE A 209 5.77 22.83 -2.23
C ILE A 209 4.33 22.33 -2.17
N ALA A 210 3.86 21.90 -0.99
CA ALA A 210 2.50 21.41 -0.83
C ALA A 210 1.48 22.49 -1.21
N VAL A 211 1.70 23.73 -0.77
CA VAL A 211 0.84 24.88 -1.15
C VAL A 211 0.88 25.15 -2.65
N ALA A 212 2.06 25.08 -3.27
CA ALA A 212 2.20 25.23 -4.73
C ALA A 212 1.45 24.14 -5.51
N CYS A 213 1.34 22.93 -4.95
CA CYS A 213 0.59 21.79 -5.50
C CYS A 213 -0.92 21.81 -5.16
N GLY A 214 -1.45 22.94 -4.69
CA GLY A 214 -2.87 23.13 -4.39
C GLY A 214 -3.33 22.68 -3.00
N ALA A 215 -2.41 22.30 -2.11
CA ALA A 215 -2.74 21.92 -0.74
C ALA A 215 -2.88 23.13 0.19
N SER A 216 -3.51 22.90 1.35
CA SER A 216 -3.39 23.75 2.53
C SER A 216 -2.53 23.04 3.58
N VAL A 217 -1.75 23.78 4.36
CA VAL A 217 -0.83 23.17 5.33
C VAL A 217 -1.17 23.62 6.76
N GLY A 218 -1.07 22.70 7.72
CA GLY A 218 -1.31 22.93 9.14
C GLY A 218 -0.15 22.49 10.02
N ASN A 219 -0.14 22.99 11.27
CA ASN A 219 0.87 22.63 12.29
C ASN A 219 0.37 21.55 13.26
N SER A 220 -0.94 21.33 13.30
CA SER A 220 -1.60 20.41 14.22
C SER A 220 -2.49 19.46 13.44
N VAL A 221 -2.50 18.21 13.88
CA VAL A 221 -3.37 17.16 13.34
C VAL A 221 -4.79 17.42 13.82
N ILE A 222 -5.69 17.72 12.89
CA ILE A 222 -7.09 18.08 13.15
C ILE A 222 -8.02 17.34 12.18
N LYS A 223 -9.32 17.30 12.45
CA LYS A 223 -10.29 16.52 11.64
C LYS A 223 -10.29 16.83 10.14
N LYS A 224 -9.85 18.04 9.75
CA LYS A 224 -9.75 18.44 8.34
C LYS A 224 -8.45 18.02 7.67
N THR A 225 -7.45 17.54 8.43
CA THR A 225 -6.17 17.07 7.91
C THR A 225 -6.40 15.83 7.07
N ASP A 226 -6.06 15.90 5.79
CA ASP A 226 -6.09 14.78 4.87
C ASP A 226 -4.89 13.87 5.07
N TYR A 227 -3.68 14.42 5.24
CA TYR A 227 -2.44 13.63 5.35
C TYR A 227 -1.52 14.16 6.45
N LEU A 228 -0.95 13.23 7.23
CA LEU A 228 0.19 13.50 8.10
C LEU A 228 1.46 12.97 7.41
N ILE A 229 2.34 13.88 7.01
CA ILE A 229 3.62 13.57 6.39
C ILE A 229 4.69 13.48 7.48
N CYS A 230 5.31 12.33 7.61
CA CYS A 230 6.21 11.93 8.69
C CYS A 230 7.63 11.72 8.15
N GLY A 231 8.58 12.50 8.64
CA GLY A 231 10.01 12.14 8.58
C GLY A 231 10.40 11.21 9.74
N GLU A 232 11.67 11.21 10.11
CA GLU A 232 12.21 10.45 11.24
C GLU A 232 11.87 11.08 12.61
N LYS A 233 12.00 10.31 13.70
CA LYS A 233 11.88 10.82 15.09
C LYS A 233 10.60 11.65 15.34
N VAL A 234 9.48 11.14 14.84
CA VAL A 234 8.18 11.79 15.00
C VAL A 234 7.74 11.74 16.46
N GLY A 235 7.23 12.86 16.97
CA GLY A 235 6.63 12.89 18.31
C GLY A 235 5.34 12.07 18.36
N GLN A 236 5.27 11.12 19.30
CA GLN A 236 4.19 10.14 19.45
C GLN A 236 2.78 10.78 19.48
N SER A 237 2.64 11.94 20.12
CA SER A 237 1.35 12.63 20.26
C SER A 237 0.68 13.03 18.94
N LYS A 238 1.44 13.26 17.86
CA LYS A 238 0.85 13.56 16.53
C LYS A 238 0.47 12.29 15.77
N ILE A 239 1.20 11.20 15.99
CA ILE A 239 0.86 9.88 15.45
C ILE A 239 -0.42 9.39 16.10
N ASP A 240 -0.48 9.40 17.44
CA ASP A 240 -1.66 9.00 18.20
C ASP A 240 -2.88 9.83 17.77
N ARG A 241 -2.70 11.15 17.63
CA ARG A 241 -3.77 12.03 17.21
C ARG A 241 -4.22 11.79 15.76
N ALA A 242 -3.30 11.41 14.87
CA ALA A 242 -3.64 11.05 13.50
C ALA A 242 -4.38 9.72 13.46
N ASN A 243 -3.96 8.74 14.26
CA ASN A 243 -4.64 7.45 14.40
C ASN A 243 -6.05 7.61 14.98
N GLU A 244 -6.21 8.40 16.05
CA GLU A 244 -7.53 8.73 16.64
C GLU A 244 -8.50 9.37 15.63
N LEU A 245 -7.96 10.17 14.72
CA LEU A 245 -8.73 10.88 13.69
C LEU A 245 -8.74 10.14 12.35
N GLU A 246 -8.14 8.95 12.29
CA GLU A 246 -8.00 8.10 11.11
C GLU A 246 -7.37 8.81 9.90
N ILE A 247 -6.41 9.69 10.18
CA ILE A 247 -5.67 10.45 9.17
C ILE A 247 -4.51 9.60 8.67
N PRO A 248 -4.39 9.35 7.36
CA PRO A 248 -3.27 8.62 6.77
C PRO A 248 -1.90 9.24 7.08
N LEU A 249 -0.96 8.38 7.49
CA LEU A 249 0.45 8.71 7.64
C LEU A 249 1.21 8.33 6.38
N TYR A 250 1.98 9.26 5.83
CA TYR A 250 2.88 9.03 4.70
C TYR A 250 4.27 9.53 5.04
N THR A 251 5.31 9.00 4.40
CA THR A 251 6.66 9.54 4.62
C THR A 251 6.87 10.83 3.83
N ASP A 252 7.86 11.62 4.25
CA ASP A 252 8.34 12.77 3.48
C ASP A 252 8.89 12.36 2.12
N GLU A 253 9.49 11.17 1.97
CA GLU A 253 9.86 10.66 0.64
C GLU A 253 8.63 10.43 -0.25
N TRP A 254 7.56 9.85 0.28
CA TRP A 254 6.31 9.66 -0.48
C TRP A 254 5.74 11.00 -0.97
N PHE A 255 5.75 12.02 -0.11
CA PHE A 255 5.28 13.34 -0.48
C PHE A 255 6.07 13.88 -1.67
N ILE A 256 7.40 13.78 -1.60
CA ILE A 256 8.31 14.21 -2.64
C ILE A 256 8.11 13.42 -3.94
N ASP A 257 7.90 12.10 -3.86
CA ASP A 257 7.63 11.24 -5.02
C ASP A 257 6.40 11.70 -5.80
N ILE A 258 5.30 12.00 -5.10
CA ILE A 258 4.06 12.44 -5.73
C ILE A 258 4.25 13.79 -6.41
N VAL A 259 4.90 14.75 -5.74
CA VAL A 259 5.22 16.06 -6.33
C VAL A 259 6.09 15.88 -7.59
N PHE A 260 7.15 15.07 -7.51
CA PHE A 260 8.05 14.87 -8.65
C PHE A 260 7.39 14.16 -9.83
N ASN A 261 6.49 13.21 -9.58
CA ASN A 261 5.78 12.51 -10.64
C ASN A 261 4.75 13.42 -11.32
N ASP A 262 4.03 14.25 -10.56
CA ASP A 262 3.05 15.20 -11.10
C ASP A 262 3.74 16.30 -11.93
N ILE A 263 4.89 16.80 -11.47
CA ILE A 263 5.71 17.79 -12.19
C ILE A 263 6.42 17.19 -13.43
N ASN A 264 6.59 15.86 -13.52
CA ASN A 264 7.26 15.19 -14.65
C ASN A 264 6.32 14.53 -15.68
N LEU A 265 5.01 14.79 -15.63
CA LEU A 265 4.11 14.44 -16.73
C LEU A 265 4.02 15.58 -17.75
N GLU A 266 5.12 15.80 -18.50
CA GLU A 266 5.10 16.30 -19.90
C GLU A 266 6.48 16.30 -20.62
N GLN A 267 7.49 15.54 -20.16
CA GLN A 267 8.76 15.38 -20.90
C GLN A 267 9.18 13.92 -21.16
N ALA A 268 8.19 13.05 -21.41
CA ALA A 268 8.42 11.71 -21.96
C ALA A 268 7.77 11.50 -23.35
N ASP A 269 7.34 12.57 -24.04
CA ASP A 269 6.82 12.53 -25.42
C ASP A 269 7.78 13.12 -26.48
N ASN A 270 9.04 13.43 -26.12
CA ASN A 270 10.01 14.03 -27.05
C ASN A 270 11.29 13.19 -27.29
N ILE A 271 11.21 11.85 -27.21
CA ILE A 271 12.27 10.96 -27.74
C ILE A 271 11.65 9.76 -28.49
N VAL A 272 10.62 9.98 -29.32
CA VAL A 272 10.35 9.13 -30.51
C VAL A 272 9.69 10.00 -31.58
N LYS A 273 10.51 10.66 -32.40
CA LYS A 273 10.10 11.19 -33.71
C LYS A 273 11.11 10.74 -34.76
N ASP A 274 10.91 9.52 -35.23
CA ASP A 274 11.12 9.03 -36.59
C ASP A 274 10.58 7.59 -36.60
N ASP A 275 9.68 7.10 -37.43
CA ASP A 275 8.96 7.65 -38.58
C ASP A 275 7.71 6.75 -38.77
N SER A 276 6.69 7.25 -39.48
CA SER A 276 5.48 6.54 -39.96
C SER A 276 4.29 6.24 -39.00
N LYS A 277 3.32 7.18 -39.03
CA LYS A 277 1.85 7.00 -39.01
C LYS A 277 1.21 5.82 -38.23
N SER A 278 0.45 6.14 -37.18
CA SER A 278 -1.01 5.84 -37.14
C SER A 278 -1.75 6.60 -36.04
N THR A 279 -2.52 7.60 -36.44
CA THR A 279 -3.92 7.86 -36.04
C THR A 279 -4.40 7.37 -34.66
N PHE A 280 -4.01 8.01 -33.55
CA PHE A 280 -4.72 7.75 -32.27
C PHE A 280 -5.08 8.99 -31.45
N ASN A 281 -4.33 10.10 -31.51
CA ASN A 281 -4.56 11.22 -30.59
C ASN A 281 -5.02 12.51 -31.29
N ARG A 282 -6.28 12.52 -31.76
CA ARG A 282 -7.10 13.75 -31.89
C ARG A 282 -8.61 13.45 -31.98
N LYS A 283 -9.09 12.68 -31.02
CA LYS A 283 -10.51 12.52 -30.64
C LYS A 283 -10.42 11.93 -29.24
N ILE A 284 -10.40 12.72 -28.17
CA ILE A 284 -11.59 13.03 -27.36
C ILE A 284 -11.23 14.28 -26.51
N MET A 285 -11.52 15.46 -27.04
CA MET A 285 -12.19 16.51 -26.28
C MET A 285 -13.53 16.65 -27.00
N ASN A 286 -14.58 16.11 -26.38
CA ASN A 286 -16.01 16.36 -26.55
C ASN A 286 -16.78 15.09 -26.15
N ASP A 287 -17.52 15.20 -25.04
CA ASP A 287 -18.57 14.32 -24.52
C ASP A 287 -18.38 12.80 -24.56
N SER A 288 -18.13 12.20 -23.38
CA SER A 288 -18.78 10.96 -22.95
C SER A 288 -18.38 10.63 -21.51
N TYR A 289 -19.36 10.26 -20.69
CA TYR A 289 -19.19 9.49 -19.45
C TYR A 289 -17.99 8.54 -19.56
N ILE A 290 -16.98 8.68 -18.69
CA ILE A 290 -16.06 7.56 -18.45
C ILE A 290 -16.96 6.49 -17.83
N GLU A 291 -17.29 5.45 -18.60
CA GLU A 291 -18.03 4.30 -18.08
C GLU A 291 -17.27 3.80 -16.86
N SER A 292 -17.99 3.69 -15.74
CA SER A 292 -17.46 3.12 -14.50
C SER A 292 -16.80 1.78 -14.83
N PRO A 293 -15.58 1.50 -14.33
CA PRO A 293 -14.92 0.21 -14.55
C PRO A 293 -15.68 -0.95 -13.88
N TYR A 294 -16.70 -0.61 -13.08
CA TYR A 294 -17.54 -1.55 -12.38
C TYR A 294 -18.76 -1.93 -13.21
N LYS A 295 -18.89 -3.22 -13.47
CA LYS A 295 -20.09 -3.79 -14.08
C LYS A 295 -21.28 -3.69 -13.13
N GLN A 296 -22.47 -3.61 -13.71
CA GLN A 296 -23.71 -3.69 -12.94
C GLN A 296 -23.91 -5.11 -12.42
N LEU A 297 -24.40 -5.23 -11.19
CA LEU A 297 -24.70 -6.51 -10.54
C LEU A 297 -26.22 -6.59 -10.29
N PRO A 298 -27.01 -7.16 -11.22
CA PRO A 298 -28.47 -7.15 -11.13
C PRO A 298 -29.02 -7.80 -9.86
N GLU A 299 -28.27 -8.71 -9.23
CA GLU A 299 -28.67 -9.34 -7.97
C GLU A 299 -28.83 -8.37 -6.78
N PHE A 300 -28.32 -7.14 -6.91
CA PHE A 300 -28.43 -6.07 -5.90
C PHE A 300 -29.55 -5.07 -6.20
N TYR A 301 -30.18 -5.11 -7.37
CA TYR A 301 -31.26 -4.17 -7.70
C TYR A 301 -32.45 -4.33 -6.74
N GLY A 302 -32.86 -3.22 -6.10
CA GLY A 302 -33.94 -3.20 -5.11
C GLY A 302 -33.60 -3.88 -3.77
N LYS A 303 -32.35 -4.29 -3.56
CA LYS A 303 -31.90 -4.97 -2.35
C LYS A 303 -31.46 -3.99 -1.27
N LYS A 304 -31.55 -4.41 -0.02
CA LYS A 304 -31.05 -3.67 1.15
C LYS A 304 -29.67 -4.18 1.53
N VAL A 305 -28.68 -3.32 1.44
CA VAL A 305 -27.27 -3.67 1.64
C VAL A 305 -26.71 -2.90 2.82
N ASN A 306 -26.10 -3.61 3.76
CA ASN A 306 -25.29 -2.99 4.79
C ASN A 306 -23.82 -2.97 4.34
N VAL A 307 -23.12 -1.85 4.58
CA VAL A 307 -21.68 -1.72 4.31
C VAL A 307 -21.00 -1.42 5.64
N ALA A 308 -20.15 -2.32 6.12
CA ALA A 308 -19.62 -2.28 7.48
C ALA A 308 -18.13 -2.60 7.56
N CYS A 309 -17.46 -2.08 8.59
CA CYS A 309 -16.04 -2.27 8.87
C CYS A 309 -15.07 -1.87 7.72
N LEU A 310 -15.55 -1.15 6.70
CA LEU A 310 -14.69 -0.60 5.64
C LEU A 310 -14.15 0.77 6.04
N LYS A 311 -12.94 1.09 5.57
CA LYS A 311 -12.40 2.46 5.63
C LYS A 311 -13.40 3.45 5.02
N ALA A 312 -13.57 4.62 5.63
CA ALA A 312 -14.61 5.57 5.23
C ALA A 312 -14.57 5.97 3.73
N SER A 313 -13.38 6.08 3.14
CA SER A 313 -13.21 6.35 1.70
C SER A 313 -13.73 5.22 0.83
N VAL A 314 -13.42 3.97 1.19
CA VAL A 314 -13.91 2.77 0.50
C VAL A 314 -15.41 2.62 0.70
N GLN A 315 -15.90 2.83 1.93
CA GLN A 315 -17.32 2.77 2.24
C GLN A 315 -18.11 3.74 1.36
N LYS A 316 -17.69 5.01 1.26
CA LYS A 316 -18.33 6.00 0.37
C LYS A 316 -18.39 5.53 -1.08
N ARG A 317 -17.29 4.97 -1.59
CA ARG A 317 -17.20 4.44 -2.97
C ARG A 317 -18.15 3.27 -3.18
N VAL A 318 -18.15 2.30 -2.27
CA VAL A 318 -19.04 1.12 -2.31
C VAL A 318 -20.50 1.53 -2.23
N ILE A 319 -20.86 2.46 -1.33
CA ILE A 319 -22.22 2.98 -1.20
C ILE A 319 -22.68 3.61 -2.52
N LYS A 320 -21.86 4.45 -3.13
CA LYS A 320 -22.19 5.07 -4.42
C LYS A 320 -22.42 4.02 -5.50
N ILE A 321 -21.53 3.02 -5.62
CA ILE A 321 -21.67 1.93 -6.59
C ILE A 321 -22.99 1.17 -6.37
N LEU A 322 -23.36 0.89 -5.12
CA LEU A 322 -24.61 0.22 -4.75
C LEU A 322 -25.85 1.06 -5.09
N GLU A 323 -25.83 2.36 -4.80
CA GLU A 323 -26.92 3.28 -5.12
C GLU A 323 -27.09 3.43 -6.63
N ASP A 324 -25.99 3.55 -7.37
CA ASP A 324 -25.97 3.65 -8.83
C ASP A 324 -26.55 2.38 -9.52
N MET A 325 -26.48 1.20 -8.85
CA MET A 325 -27.11 -0.04 -9.32
C MET A 325 -28.54 -0.27 -8.77
N GLY A 326 -29.12 0.72 -8.09
CA GLY A 326 -30.48 0.66 -7.55
C GLY A 326 -30.64 -0.14 -6.26
N ALA A 327 -29.56 -0.40 -5.53
CA ALA A 327 -29.62 -0.93 -4.17
C ALA A 327 -29.87 0.19 -3.16
N SER A 328 -30.42 -0.17 -2.00
CA SER A 328 -30.64 0.75 -0.88
C SER A 328 -29.65 0.43 0.25
N VAL A 329 -28.85 1.41 0.66
CA VAL A 329 -27.84 1.19 1.70
C VAL A 329 -28.42 1.47 3.09
N ASN A 330 -28.30 0.49 3.98
CA ASN A 330 -28.68 0.62 5.39
C ASN A 330 -27.44 0.82 6.28
N LYS A 331 -27.46 1.85 7.13
CA LYS A 331 -26.37 2.14 8.07
C LYS A 331 -26.37 1.25 9.32
N SER A 332 -27.51 0.62 9.65
CA SER A 332 -27.62 -0.24 10.83
C SER A 332 -27.34 -1.70 10.48
N PRO A 333 -26.37 -2.36 11.14
CA PRO A 333 -26.08 -3.79 10.93
C PRO A 333 -27.16 -4.72 11.50
N SER A 334 -28.09 -4.21 12.32
CA SER A 334 -29.17 -4.97 12.97
C SER A 334 -30.57 -4.67 12.40
N GLY A 335 -30.65 -4.05 11.22
CA GLY A 335 -31.92 -3.73 10.60
C GLY A 335 -32.71 -4.99 10.24
N LYS A 336 -33.98 -5.09 10.70
CA LYS A 336 -34.94 -6.01 10.08
C LYS A 336 -34.97 -5.72 8.57
N ASN A 337 -34.81 -6.75 7.75
CA ASN A 337 -34.82 -6.70 6.27
C ASN A 337 -33.52 -6.20 5.60
N VAL A 338 -32.33 -6.63 6.03
CA VAL A 338 -31.09 -6.49 5.23
C VAL A 338 -30.89 -7.77 4.41
N ASP A 339 -30.64 -7.66 3.11
CA ASP A 339 -30.40 -8.80 2.21
C ASP A 339 -28.91 -9.20 2.19
N TYR A 340 -28.02 -8.21 2.13
CA TYR A 340 -26.57 -8.41 2.01
C TYR A 340 -25.79 -7.55 3.00
N MET A 341 -24.64 -8.05 3.43
CA MET A 341 -23.64 -7.27 4.15
C MET A 341 -22.30 -7.34 3.43
N ILE A 342 -21.81 -6.19 2.98
CA ILE A 342 -20.45 -6.03 2.45
C ILE A 342 -19.55 -5.58 3.60
N TYR A 343 -18.54 -6.39 3.90
CA TYR A 343 -17.67 -6.21 5.06
C TYR A 343 -16.19 -6.29 4.68
N THR A 344 -15.31 -5.77 5.52
CA THR A 344 -13.85 -5.86 5.29
C THR A 344 -13.37 -7.30 5.34
N ASP A 345 -12.31 -7.60 4.61
CA ASP A 345 -11.70 -8.93 4.54
C ASP A 345 -11.08 -9.40 5.86
N ASP A 346 -10.73 -8.46 6.74
CA ASP A 346 -10.00 -8.69 7.99
C ASP A 346 -10.87 -8.55 9.24
N GLY A 347 -10.73 -9.48 10.20
CA GLY A 347 -11.24 -9.32 11.57
C GLY A 347 -12.45 -10.20 11.94
N ASP A 348 -12.41 -10.78 13.15
CA ASP A 348 -13.54 -11.51 13.75
C ASP A 348 -14.50 -10.53 14.42
N TYR A 349 -15.39 -9.93 13.62
CA TYR A 349 -16.41 -9.05 14.16
C TYR A 349 -17.61 -9.84 14.66
N VAL A 350 -18.00 -9.62 15.92
CA VAL A 350 -19.22 -10.15 16.54
C VAL A 350 -20.48 -9.92 15.68
N MET A 351 -20.50 -8.84 14.90
CA MET A 351 -21.61 -8.52 14.00
C MET A 351 -21.76 -9.52 12.83
N LEU A 352 -20.69 -10.20 12.40
CA LEU A 352 -20.74 -11.21 11.34
C LEU A 352 -21.52 -12.44 11.81
N LYS A 353 -21.24 -12.91 13.03
CA LYS A 353 -21.98 -14.01 13.69
C LYS A 353 -23.47 -13.69 13.80
N ARG A 354 -23.80 -12.44 14.17
CA ARG A 354 -25.20 -11.97 14.21
C ARG A 354 -25.84 -11.89 12.82
N ALA A 355 -25.09 -11.50 11.78
CA ALA A 355 -25.62 -11.42 10.43
C ALA A 355 -26.02 -12.80 9.89
N GLU A 356 -25.28 -13.85 10.23
CA GLU A 356 -25.63 -15.24 9.92
C GLU A 356 -26.94 -15.65 10.61
N GLU A 357 -27.14 -15.30 11.89
CA GLU A 357 -28.39 -15.57 12.62
C GLU A 357 -29.62 -14.94 11.97
N PHE A 358 -29.46 -13.77 11.33
CA PHE A 358 -30.52 -13.07 10.59
C PHE A 358 -30.63 -13.49 9.12
N ASN A 359 -29.89 -14.53 8.69
CA ASN A 359 -29.85 -15.03 7.31
C ASN A 359 -29.45 -13.94 6.29
N ILE A 360 -28.58 -13.02 6.69
CA ILE A 360 -28.01 -11.97 5.84
C ILE A 360 -26.86 -12.59 5.04
N LYS A 361 -26.83 -12.38 3.72
CA LYS A 361 -25.74 -12.89 2.88
C LYS A 361 -24.48 -12.03 3.04
N LEU A 362 -23.44 -12.62 3.62
CA LEU A 362 -22.13 -12.00 3.82
C LEU A 362 -21.30 -12.02 2.53
N ILE A 363 -20.71 -10.88 2.16
CA ILE A 363 -19.79 -10.75 1.02
C ILE A 363 -18.58 -9.92 1.46
N ALA A 364 -17.39 -10.51 1.44
CA ALA A 364 -16.16 -9.78 1.72
C ALA A 364 -15.93 -8.69 0.66
N ALA A 365 -15.32 -7.57 1.04
CA ALA A 365 -15.10 -6.44 0.16
C ALA A 365 -14.25 -6.80 -1.06
N SER A 366 -13.23 -7.64 -0.91
CA SER A 366 -12.45 -8.18 -2.03
C SER A 366 -13.31 -8.97 -3.00
N SER A 367 -14.23 -9.79 -2.49
CA SER A 367 -15.12 -10.63 -3.29
C SER A 367 -16.14 -9.77 -4.03
N PHE A 368 -16.73 -8.78 -3.36
CA PHE A 368 -17.60 -7.80 -4.01
C PHE A 368 -16.85 -6.99 -5.06
N ASN A 369 -15.62 -6.57 -4.78
CA ASN A 369 -14.80 -5.85 -5.74
C ASN A 369 -14.48 -6.70 -6.98
N ARG A 370 -14.20 -7.99 -6.79
CA ARG A 370 -13.98 -8.92 -7.90
C ARG A 370 -15.24 -9.06 -8.74
N MET A 371 -16.39 -9.28 -8.11
CA MET A 371 -17.69 -9.36 -8.81
C MET A 371 -17.94 -8.14 -9.69
N LEU A 372 -17.47 -6.96 -9.28
CA LEU A 372 -17.63 -5.73 -10.06
C LEU A 372 -16.64 -5.60 -11.23
N LEU A 373 -15.44 -6.18 -11.15
CA LEU A 373 -14.34 -5.96 -12.11
C LEU A 373 -14.13 -7.12 -13.10
N GLU A 374 -14.44 -8.34 -12.69
CA GLU A 374 -14.65 -9.52 -13.55
C GLU A 374 -16.14 -9.70 -13.72
#